data_AF-A0AAV0WRE4-F1
#
_entry.id   AF-A0AAV0WRE4-F1
#
_cell.length_a   1.000
_cell.length_b   1.000
_cell.length_c   1.000
_cell.angle_alpha   90.00
_cell.angle_beta   90.00
_cell.angle_gamma   90.00
#
_symmetry.space_group_name_H-M   'P 1'
#
loop_
_entity.id
_entity.type
_entity.pdbx_description
1 polymer ?
#
loop_
_entity_poly.entity_id
_entity_poly.type
_entity_poly.pdbx_seq_one_letter_code
_entity_poly.pdbx_strand_id
1 'polypeptide(L)'
;MLRNNPPVPWWNSRCIESIKSKKTAFNKFKSAKSQADFIEFKKRRSQARRTIKDSKTMSWLAYTSSINSKANPKQIWNTIKAFKCINIRQYTDPQKRK
;
A
#
# COMPACT_ATOMS: atom_id res chain seq x y z
N MET A 1 -16.65 -5.24 -9.05
CA MET A 1 -16.37 -5.98 -7.80
C MET A 1 -15.00 -5.56 -7.27
N LEU A 2 -14.93 -4.79 -6.19
CA LEU A 2 -13.67 -4.48 -5.52
C LEU A 2 -13.17 -5.79 -4.89
N ARG A 3 -12.03 -6.31 -5.35
CA ARG A 3 -11.46 -7.54 -4.79
C ARG A 3 -11.11 -7.30 -3.32
N ASN A 4 -11.81 -7.96 -2.41
CA ASN A 4 -11.52 -7.99 -0.98
C ASN A 4 -10.25 -8.84 -0.71
N ASN A 5 -9.10 -8.37 -1.19
CA ASN A 5 -7.82 -8.87 -0.70
C ASN A 5 -7.59 -8.26 0.70
N PRO A 6 -7.04 -9.02 1.67
CA PRO A 6 -6.57 -8.45 2.91
C PRO A 6 -5.69 -7.23 2.59
N PRO A 7 -5.94 -6.07 3.23
CA PRO A 7 -5.16 -4.88 2.95
C PRO A 7 -3.71 -5.19 3.24
N VAL A 8 -2.86 -5.06 2.22
CA VAL A 8 -1.44 -5.31 2.34
C VAL A 8 -0.85 -4.49 3.48
N PRO A 9 0.13 -5.00 4.24
CA PRO A 9 0.58 -4.36 5.49
C PRO A 9 1.09 -2.92 5.34
N TRP A 10 1.48 -2.52 4.13
CA TRP A 10 1.95 -1.17 3.79
C TRP A 10 0.84 -0.23 3.28
N TRP A 11 -0.41 -0.71 3.20
CA TRP A 11 -1.55 0.10 2.78
C TRP A 11 -2.10 0.91 3.96
N ASN A 12 -1.99 2.24 3.87
CA ASN A 12 -2.41 3.17 4.92
C ASN A 12 -3.19 4.36 4.35
N SER A 13 -3.75 5.19 5.24
CA SER A 13 -4.50 6.40 4.89
C SER A 13 -3.73 7.34 3.97
N ARG A 14 -2.42 7.53 4.21
CA ARG A 14 -1.54 8.38 3.40
C ARG A 14 -1.45 7.91 1.95
N CYS A 15 -1.38 6.59 1.72
CA CYS A 15 -1.44 5.99 0.38
C CYS A 15 -2.78 6.27 -0.30
N ILE A 16 -3.89 6.11 0.43
CA ILE A 16 -5.24 6.35 -0.08
C ILE A 16 -5.40 7.81 -0.50
N GLU A 17 -5.03 8.74 0.38
CA GLU A 17 -5.09 10.19 0.13
C GLU A 17 -4.24 10.59 -1.06
N SER A 18 -2.99 10.13 -1.12
CA SER A 18 -2.09 10.46 -2.24
C SER A 18 -2.63 9.96 -3.59
N ILE A 19 -3.25 8.77 -3.61
CA ILE A 19 -3.89 8.22 -4.81
C ILE A 19 -5.14 9.02 -5.18
N LYS A 20 -5.96 9.41 -4.19
CA LYS A 20 -7.12 10.28 -4.39
C LYS A 20 -6.71 11.62 -4.99
N SER A 21 -5.71 12.31 -4.41
CA SER A 21 -5.20 13.58 -4.93
C SER A 21 -4.67 13.47 -6.36
N LYS A 22 -3.92 12.39 -6.67
CA LYS A 22 -3.49 12.11 -8.05
C LYS A 22 -4.68 11.92 -8.99
N LYS A 23 -5.72 11.18 -8.57
CA LYS A 23 -6.92 10.94 -9.38
C LYS A 23 -7.69 12.23 -9.63
N THR A 24 -7.86 13.07 -8.61
CA THR A 24 -8.50 14.38 -8.74
C THR A 24 -7.74 15.28 -9.71
N ALA A 25 -6.41 15.38 -9.60
CA ALA A 25 -5.60 16.16 -10.53
C ALA A 25 -5.67 15.63 -11.96
N PHE A 26 -5.70 14.30 -12.15
CA PHE A 26 -5.87 13.69 -13.46
C PHE A 26 -7.24 14.00 -14.07
N ASN A 27 -8.32 13.92 -13.28
CA ASN A 27 -9.67 14.23 -13.74
C ASN A 27 -9.78 15.71 -14.14
N LYS A 28 -9.17 16.61 -13.37
CA LYS A 28 -9.11 18.04 -13.70
C LYS A 28 -8.39 18.28 -15.03
N PHE A 29 -7.19 17.70 -15.19
CA PHE A 29 -6.44 17.77 -16.44
C PHE A 29 -7.24 17.19 -17.62
N LYS A 30 -7.93 16.06 -17.44
CA LYS A 30 -8.76 15.43 -18.50
C LYS A 30 -9.88 16.36 -18.98
N SER A 31 -10.47 17.12 -18.05
CA SER A 31 -11.55 18.08 -18.36
C SER A 31 -11.02 19.36 -19.01
N ALA A 32 -10.03 20.02 -18.40
CA ALA A 32 -9.56 21.34 -18.84
C ALA A 32 -8.52 21.28 -19.98
N LYS A 33 -7.73 20.20 -20.06
CA LYS A 33 -6.60 20.01 -21.00
C LYS A 33 -5.55 21.14 -20.98
N SER A 34 -5.44 21.86 -19.86
CA SER A 34 -4.43 22.91 -19.67
C SER A 34 -3.06 22.34 -19.30
N GLN A 35 -2.00 23.02 -19.75
CA GLN A 35 -0.62 22.69 -19.39
C GLN A 35 -0.36 22.81 -17.88
N ALA A 36 -0.99 23.78 -17.21
CA ALA A 36 -0.85 23.96 -15.76
C ALA A 36 -1.42 22.73 -15.00
N ASP A 37 -2.58 22.23 -15.42
CA ASP A 37 -3.18 21.04 -14.82
C ASP A 37 -2.37 19.77 -15.12
N PHE A 38 -1.70 19.70 -16.28
CA PHE A 38 -0.79 18.61 -16.60
C PHE A 38 0.44 18.59 -15.67
N ILE A 39 1.03 19.76 -15.41
CA ILE A 39 2.15 19.91 -14.47
C ILE A 39 1.72 19.46 -13.07
N GLU A 40 0.56 19.91 -12.60
CA GLU A 40 0.04 19.53 -11.28
C GLU A 40 -0.25 18.02 -11.21
N PHE A 41 -0.83 17.42 -12.25
CA PHE A 41 -1.00 15.97 -12.33
C PHE A 41 0.34 15.22 -12.21
N LYS A 42 1.38 15.66 -12.94
CA LYS A 42 2.73 15.05 -12.86
C LYS A 42 3.30 15.17 -11.44
N LYS A 43 3.14 16.32 -10.79
CA LYS A 43 3.56 16.54 -9.39
C LYS A 43 2.85 15.57 -8.44
N ARG A 44 1.51 15.49 -8.50
CA ARG A 44 0.74 14.56 -7.66
C ARG A 44 1.04 13.09 -7.96
N ARG A 45 1.32 12.73 -9.21
CA ARG A 45 1.77 11.39 -9.59
C ARG A 45 3.12 11.06 -8.95
N SER A 46 4.08 11.98 -8.98
CA SER A 46 5.39 11.81 -8.32
C SER A 46 5.23 11.63 -6.80
N GLN A 47 4.45 12.49 -6.17
CA GLN A 47 4.14 12.41 -4.74
C GLN A 47 3.50 11.07 -4.36
N ALA A 48 2.48 10.62 -5.10
CA ALA A 48 1.85 9.33 -4.84
C ALA A 48 2.83 8.15 -4.96
N ARG A 49 3.72 8.16 -5.97
CA ARG A 49 4.77 7.14 -6.09
C ARG A 49 5.71 7.16 -4.89
N ARG A 50 6.12 8.35 -4.44
CA ARG A 50 7.00 8.51 -3.27
C ARG A 50 6.33 8.00 -2.00
N THR A 51 5.10 8.43 -1.71
CA THR A 51 4.33 7.97 -0.56
C THR A 51 4.20 6.45 -0.52
N ILE A 52 3.86 5.80 -1.65
CA ILE A 52 3.74 4.34 -1.70
C ILE A 52 5.08 3.66 -1.44
N LYS A 53 6.18 4.19 -2.01
CA LYS A 53 7.53 3.67 -1.76
C LYS A 53 7.89 3.77 -0.29
N ASP A 54 7.69 4.95 0.31
CA ASP A 54 8.01 5.20 1.72
C ASP A 54 7.18 4.30 2.63
N SER A 55 5.86 4.17 2.40
CA SER A 55 5.00 3.27 3.18
C SER A 55 5.45 1.82 3.09
N LYS A 56 5.84 1.33 1.91
CA LYS A 56 6.40 -0.02 1.73
C LYS A 56 7.67 -0.22 2.55
N THR A 57 8.60 0.72 2.45
CA THR A 57 9.88 0.67 3.15
C THR A 57 9.69 0.71 4.67
N MET A 58 8.87 1.62 5.17
CA MET A 58 8.63 1.77 6.61
C MET A 58 7.91 0.56 7.19
N SER A 59 6.87 0.06 6.54
CA SER A 59 6.18 -1.15 7.00
C SER A 59 7.08 -2.39 6.96
N TRP A 60 7.95 -2.51 5.93
CA TRP A 60 8.91 -3.61 5.86
C TRP A 60 9.95 -3.51 6.99
N LEU A 61 10.51 -2.32 7.21
CA LEU A 61 11.48 -2.08 8.27
C LEU A 61 10.90 -2.37 9.65
N ALA A 62 9.68 -1.91 9.92
CA ALA A 62 8.98 -2.19 11.17
C ALA A 62 8.76 -3.70 11.36
N TYR A 63 8.33 -4.40 10.30
CA TYR A 63 8.17 -5.85 10.33
C TYR A 63 9.48 -6.58 10.63
N THR A 64 10.55 -6.32 9.87
CA THR A 64 11.85 -6.99 10.07
C THR A 64 12.45 -6.71 11.43
N SER A 65 12.24 -5.50 11.98
CA SER A 65 12.69 -5.14 13.33
C SER A 65 11.95 -5.88 14.44
N SER A 66 10.73 -6.37 14.17
CA SER A 66 9.93 -7.12 15.14
C SER A 66 10.16 -8.64 15.13
N ILE A 67 10.91 -9.17 14.14
CA ILE A 67 11.20 -10.60 14.05
C ILE A 67 12.17 -10.99 15.17
N ASN A 68 11.82 -12.01 15.92
CA ASN A 68 12.65 -12.57 16.99
C ASN A 68 12.94 -14.06 16.76
N SER A 69 13.86 -14.63 17.56
CA SER A 69 14.28 -16.04 17.45
C SER A 69 13.17 -17.07 17.71
N LYS A 70 12.05 -16.65 18.30
CA LYS A 70 10.87 -17.49 18.59
C LYS A 70 9.79 -17.38 17.50
N ALA A 71 10.01 -16.57 16.47
CA ALA A 71 9.02 -16.35 15.42
C ALA A 71 8.82 -17.61 14.56
N ASN A 72 7.56 -17.96 14.29
CA ASN A 72 7.23 -19.14 13.49
C ASN A 72 7.56 -18.90 12.01
N PRO A 73 8.40 -19.76 11.36
CA PRO A 73 8.76 -19.62 9.95
C PRO A 73 7.55 -19.57 9.00
N LYS A 74 6.48 -20.31 9.31
CA LYS A 74 5.23 -20.31 8.52
C LYS A 74 4.56 -18.94 8.55
N GLN A 75 4.52 -18.30 9.72
CA GLN A 75 3.96 -16.95 9.86
C GLN A 75 4.81 -15.93 9.11
N ILE A 76 6.14 -16.06 9.17
CA ILE A 76 7.06 -15.18 8.42
C ILE A 76 6.78 -15.25 6.91
N TRP A 77 6.71 -16.45 6.37
CA TRP A 77 6.43 -16.65 4.95
C TRP A 77 5.04 -16.12 4.53
N ASN A 78 4.02 -16.30 5.37
CA ASN A 78 2.70 -15.74 5.11
C ASN A 78 2.72 -14.20 5.07
N THR A 79 3.42 -13.57 6.01
CA THR A 79 3.58 -12.12 6.03
C THR A 79 4.33 -11.63 4.80
N ILE A 80 5.43 -12.27 4.40
CA ILE A 80 6.18 -11.93 3.16
C ILE A 80 5.27 -12.00 1.93
N LYS A 81 4.44 -13.04 1.81
CA LYS A 81 3.45 -13.17 0.72
C LYS A 81 2.43 -12.04 0.74
N ALA A 82 1.97 -11.64 1.93
CA ALA A 82 1.06 -10.50 2.10
C ALA A 82 1.70 -9.17 1.66
N PHE A 83 2.97 -8.93 1.99
CA PHE A 83 3.71 -7.75 1.52
C PHE A 83 3.83 -7.70 -0.01
N LYS A 84 3.97 -8.85 -0.67
CA LYS A 84 4.08 -8.97 -2.14
C LYS A 84 2.74 -8.98 -2.88
N CYS A 85 1.61 -8.87 -2.19
CA CYS A 85 0.26 -9.04 -2.79
C CYS A 85 0.05 -10.40 -3.50
N ILE A 86 0.84 -11.43 -3.17
CA ILE A 86 0.73 -12.75 -3.84
C ILE A 86 -0.41 -13.51 -3.16
N ASN A 87 -1.60 -13.50 -3.78
CA ASN A 87 -2.83 -14.26 -3.44
C ASN A 87 -2.88 -14.81 -2.00
N ILE A 88 -3.44 -14.02 -1.08
CA ILE A 88 -3.60 -14.41 0.32
C ILE A 88 -4.88 -15.25 0.45
N ARG A 89 -4.80 -16.54 0.12
CA ARG A 89 -5.91 -17.50 0.36
C ARG A 89 -5.99 -17.99 1.81
N GLN A 90 -5.08 -17.57 2.70
CA GLN A 90 -5.02 -18.03 4.08
C GLN A 90 -4.51 -16.91 5.01
N TYR A 91 -5.32 -15.88 5.27
CA TYR A 91 -5.12 -15.03 6.46
C TYR A 91 -6.00 -15.61 7.57
N THR A 92 -5.41 -16.38 8.46
CA THR A 92 -6.05 -16.83 9.70
C THR A 92 -5.63 -15.91 10.83
N ASP A 93 -6.62 -15.19 11.37
CA ASP A 93 -6.51 -14.28 12.52
C ASP A 93 -5.88 -14.97 13.75
N PRO A 94 -4.84 -14.39 14.38
CA PRO A 94 -4.22 -14.94 15.59
C PRO A 94 -5.16 -15.06 16.80
N GLN A 95 -6.32 -14.39 16.82
CA GLN A 95 -7.20 -14.35 18.00
C GLN A 95 -8.23 -15.50 18.09
N LYS A 96 -8.22 -16.48 17.17
CA LYS A 96 -9.21 -17.57 17.14
C LYS A 96 -8.74 -18.90 17.77
N ARG A 97 -7.97 -18.84 18.86
CA ARG A 97 -7.77 -19.97 19.78
C ARG A 97 -8.42 -19.62 21.13
N LYS A 98 -9.71 -19.89 21.23
CA LYS A 98 -10.38 -20.28 22.47
C LYS A 98 -11.20 -21.51 22.15
#